data_AF-A0A318B8Y1-F1
#
_entry.id   AF-A0A318B8Y1-F1
#
_cell.length_a   1.000
_cell.length_b   1.000
_cell.length_c   1.000
_cell.angle_alpha   90.00
_cell.angle_beta   90.00
_cell.angle_gamma   90.00
#
_symmetry.space_group_name_H-M   'P 1'
#
loop_
_entity.id
_entity.type
_entity.pdbx_description
1 polymer ?
#
loop_
_entity_poly.entity_id
_entity_poly.type
_entity_poly.pdbx_seq_one_letter_code
_entity_poly.pdbx_strand_id
1 'polypeptide(L)'
;QAKAERLSDLSRGLDLAARRAPERAAQHARLPALWDRLNAVARRRLDREADRLAGLDKLRQSLNPERPLELGFALVRKMDGTLARSAADLAAGERVNLKFKLGERDAVIDGEGSTPPPPPPSPAVQAAPKAASRPKPTPPPSPGQGDLF
;
A
#
# COMPACT_ATOMS: atom_id res chain seq x y z
N GLN A 1 75.64 -21.84 19.11
CA GLN A 1 74.93 -20.96 20.06
C GLN A 1 73.79 -20.21 19.35
N ALA A 2 74.04 -19.43 18.30
CA ALA A 2 72.99 -18.69 17.56
C ALA A 2 71.80 -19.54 17.02
N LYS A 3 71.99 -20.82 16.65
CA LYS A 3 70.89 -21.70 16.23
C LYS A 3 69.94 -22.07 17.38
N ALA A 4 70.45 -22.20 18.60
CA ALA A 4 69.65 -22.57 19.77
C ALA A 4 68.74 -21.42 20.23
N GLU A 5 69.26 -20.19 20.18
CA GLU A 5 68.49 -18.98 20.49
C GLU A 5 67.32 -18.78 19.52
N ARG A 6 67.57 -18.92 18.20
CA ARG A 6 66.54 -18.84 17.16
C ARG A 6 65.42 -19.87 17.36
N LEU A 7 65.77 -21.10 17.78
CA LEU A 7 64.76 -22.11 18.09
C LEU A 7 63.92 -21.73 19.31
N SER A 8 64.53 -21.14 20.34
CA SER A 8 63.82 -20.66 21.53
C SER A 8 62.89 -19.46 21.27
N ASP A 9 63.24 -18.62 20.30
CA ASP A 9 62.41 -17.49 19.89
C ASP A 9 61.23 -17.94 19.03
N LEU A 10 61.47 -18.91 18.14
CA LEU A 10 60.40 -19.56 17.36
C LEU A 10 59.44 -20.34 18.25
N SER A 11 59.93 -21.08 19.26
CA SER A 11 59.06 -21.80 20.19
C SER A 11 58.18 -20.85 20.99
N ARG A 12 58.76 -19.73 21.49
CA ARG A 12 57.99 -18.67 22.15
C ARG A 12 56.96 -18.03 21.22
N GLY A 13 57.31 -17.80 19.95
CA GLY A 13 56.38 -17.32 18.93
C GLY A 13 55.21 -18.27 18.69
N LEU A 14 55.49 -19.58 18.60
CA LEU A 14 54.48 -20.63 18.43
C LEU A 14 53.57 -20.76 19.66
N ASP A 15 54.10 -20.69 20.87
CA ASP A 15 53.30 -20.73 22.10
C ASP A 15 52.32 -19.55 22.18
N LEU A 16 52.78 -18.35 21.82
CA LEU A 16 51.93 -17.16 21.76
C LEU A 16 50.88 -17.25 20.65
N ALA A 17 51.21 -17.87 19.51
CA ALA A 17 50.26 -18.11 18.42
C ALA A 17 49.20 -19.16 18.83
N ALA A 18 49.62 -20.24 19.47
CA ALA A 18 48.75 -21.31 19.95
C ALA A 18 47.74 -20.79 20.98
N ARG A 19 48.14 -19.89 21.88
CA ARG A 19 47.22 -19.25 22.84
C ARG A 19 46.15 -18.38 22.18
N ARG A 20 46.43 -17.77 21.02
CA ARG A 20 45.49 -16.91 20.27
C ARG A 20 44.64 -17.67 19.25
N ALA A 21 45.05 -18.87 18.85
CA ALA A 21 44.31 -19.72 17.92
C ALA A 21 42.86 -20.01 18.34
N PRO A 22 42.53 -20.37 19.60
CA PRO A 22 41.15 -20.66 20.00
C PRO A 22 40.25 -19.42 19.96
N GLU A 23 40.77 -18.24 20.34
CA GLU A 23 40.02 -17.00 20.25
C GLU A 23 39.67 -16.64 18.80
N ARG A 24 40.64 -16.77 17.88
CA ARG A 24 40.40 -16.56 16.44
C ARG A 24 39.40 -17.56 15.87
N ALA A 25 39.53 -18.84 16.24
CA ALA A 25 38.58 -19.88 15.82
C ALA A 25 37.16 -19.58 16.34
N ALA A 26 37.01 -19.16 17.59
CA ALA A 26 35.73 -18.78 18.17
C ALA A 26 35.14 -17.52 17.52
N GLN A 27 35.96 -16.52 17.18
CA GLN A 27 35.52 -15.34 16.43
C GLN A 27 35.04 -15.72 15.04
N HIS A 28 35.81 -16.55 14.31
CA HIS A 28 35.45 -16.99 12.97
C HIS A 28 34.18 -17.85 12.97
N ALA A 29 33.97 -18.70 13.98
CA ALA A 29 32.75 -19.48 14.12
C ALA A 29 31.48 -18.60 14.29
N ARG A 30 31.62 -17.36 14.79
CA ARG A 30 30.50 -16.42 14.96
C ARG A 30 30.18 -15.62 13.70
N LEU A 31 31.12 -15.48 12.76
CA LEU A 31 30.94 -14.69 11.54
C LEU A 31 29.77 -15.18 10.66
N PRO A 32 29.59 -16.49 10.38
CA PRO A 32 28.47 -16.96 9.58
C PRO A 32 27.12 -16.60 10.19
N ALA A 33 26.94 -16.82 11.49
CA ALA A 33 25.68 -16.51 12.16
C ALA A 33 25.35 -15.01 12.16
N LEU A 34 26.37 -14.14 12.28
CA LEU A 34 26.18 -12.69 12.16
C LEU A 34 25.86 -12.27 10.72
N TRP A 35 26.52 -12.89 9.74
CA TRP A 35 26.28 -12.66 8.32
C TRP A 35 24.86 -13.04 7.91
N ASP A 36 24.38 -14.20 8.37
CA ASP A 36 23.02 -14.67 8.10
C ASP A 36 21.97 -13.74 8.72
N ARG A 37 22.20 -13.28 9.96
CA ARG A 37 21.32 -12.30 10.60
C ARG A 37 21.29 -10.98 9.86
N LEU A 38 22.45 -10.47 9.44
CA LEU A 38 22.55 -9.24 8.67
C LEU A 38 21.76 -9.36 7.36
N ASN A 39 21.98 -10.45 6.61
CA ASN A 39 21.29 -10.71 5.35
C ASN A 39 19.78 -10.85 5.54
N ALA A 40 19.34 -11.55 6.59
CA ALA A 40 17.93 -11.72 6.89
C ALA A 40 17.25 -10.38 7.21
N VAL A 41 17.89 -9.52 8.00
CA VAL A 41 17.37 -8.19 8.33
C VAL A 41 17.38 -7.28 7.09
N ALA A 42 18.44 -7.31 6.28
CA ALA A 42 18.54 -6.54 5.06
C ALA A 42 17.43 -6.91 4.06
N ARG A 43 17.19 -8.21 3.84
CA ARG A 43 16.10 -8.70 2.97
C ARG A 43 14.73 -8.23 3.46
N ARG A 44 14.42 -8.45 4.74
CA ARG A 44 13.15 -8.00 5.34
C ARG A 44 12.94 -6.49 5.21
N ARG A 45 14.01 -5.70 5.28
CA ARG A 45 13.92 -4.25 5.11
C ARG A 45 13.62 -3.89 3.65
N LEU A 46 14.31 -4.52 2.69
CA LEU A 46 14.03 -4.32 1.27
C LEU A 46 12.60 -4.72 0.90
N ASP A 47 12.12 -5.86 1.40
CA ASP A 47 10.75 -6.34 1.14
C ASP A 47 9.71 -5.35 1.66
N ARG A 48 9.90 -4.80 2.88
CA ARG A 48 9.00 -3.79 3.45
C ARG A 48 8.97 -2.49 2.64
N GLU A 49 10.13 -2.02 2.17
CA GLU A 49 10.17 -0.82 1.33
C GLU A 49 9.55 -1.08 -0.05
N ALA A 50 9.72 -2.28 -0.61
CA ALA A 50 9.07 -2.68 -1.85
C ALA A 50 7.54 -2.74 -1.70
N ASP A 51 7.03 -3.33 -0.62
CA ASP A 51 5.60 -3.36 -0.30
C ASP A 51 5.03 -1.95 -0.12
N ARG A 52 5.79 -1.07 0.55
CA ARG A 52 5.40 0.33 0.75
C ARG A 52 5.31 1.08 -0.58
N LEU A 53 6.29 0.90 -1.46
CA LEU A 53 6.27 1.47 -2.81
C LEU A 53 5.08 0.94 -3.61
N ALA A 54 4.84 -0.37 -3.58
CA ALA A 54 3.70 -0.98 -4.27
C ALA A 54 2.35 -0.45 -3.73
N GLY A 55 2.24 -0.22 -2.42
CA GLY A 55 1.07 0.41 -1.80
C GLY A 55 0.86 1.86 -2.26
N LEU A 56 1.94 2.64 -2.31
CA LEU A 56 1.91 4.02 -2.81
C LEU A 56 1.54 4.09 -4.29
N ASP A 57 2.03 3.17 -5.11
CA ASP A 57 1.67 3.08 -6.53
C ASP A 57 0.20 2.71 -6.72
N LYS A 58 -0.34 1.78 -5.92
CA LYS A 58 -1.78 1.46 -5.93
C LYS A 58 -2.62 2.68 -5.53
N LEU A 59 -2.20 3.41 -4.49
CA LEU A 59 -2.86 4.65 -4.08
C LEU A 59 -2.81 5.69 -5.19
N ARG A 60 -1.64 5.94 -5.80
CA ARG A 60 -1.49 6.83 -6.95
C ARG A 60 -2.44 6.42 -8.07
N GLN A 61 -2.50 5.14 -8.42
CA GLN A 61 -3.40 4.65 -9.45
C GLN A 61 -4.88 4.86 -9.10
N SER A 62 -5.27 4.67 -7.84
CA SER A 62 -6.65 4.91 -7.39
C SER A 62 -7.02 6.40 -7.35
N LEU A 63 -6.04 7.25 -7.05
CA LEU A 63 -6.18 8.70 -6.99
C LEU A 63 -5.96 9.37 -8.35
N ASN A 64 -5.50 8.63 -9.37
CA ASN A 64 -5.35 9.15 -10.73
C ASN A 64 -6.74 9.45 -11.29
N PRO A 65 -7.13 10.73 -11.41
CA PRO A 65 -8.42 11.14 -11.95
C PRO A 65 -8.49 10.96 -13.48
N GLU A 66 -7.43 10.41 -14.08
CA GLU A 66 -7.26 10.24 -15.52
C GLU A 66 -7.62 8.83 -16.02
N ARG A 67 -7.89 7.87 -15.11
CA ARG A 67 -8.36 6.53 -15.51
C ARG A 67 -9.59 6.55 -16.44
N PRO A 68 -10.55 7.49 -16.32
CA PRO A 68 -11.62 7.64 -17.31
C PRO A 68 -11.11 8.06 -18.70
N LEU A 69 -10.10 8.93 -18.79
CA LEU A 69 -9.57 9.39 -20.08
C LEU A 69 -8.95 8.25 -20.90
N GLU A 70 -8.44 7.20 -20.26
CA GLU A 70 -7.86 6.03 -20.94
C GLU A 70 -8.89 5.10 -21.56
N LEU A 71 -10.13 5.12 -21.06
CA LEU A 71 -11.25 4.30 -21.55
C LEU A 71 -12.05 5.01 -22.67
N GLY A 72 -11.58 6.17 -23.14
CA GLY A 72 -12.24 6.95 -24.19
C GLY A 72 -13.26 7.98 -23.68
N PHE A 73 -13.31 8.25 -22.38
CA PHE A 73 -14.14 9.34 -21.83
C PHE A 73 -13.47 10.70 -22.04
N ALA A 74 -14.25 11.75 -22.32
CA ALA A 74 -13.78 13.13 -22.46
C ALA A 74 -14.16 13.95 -21.23
N LEU A 75 -13.24 14.77 -20.72
CA LEU A 75 -13.59 15.80 -19.73
C LEU A 75 -14.15 17.03 -20.45
N VAL A 76 -15.40 17.39 -20.15
CA VAL A 76 -16.06 18.56 -20.74
C VAL A 76 -15.82 19.78 -19.85
N ARG A 77 -15.00 20.72 -20.33
CA ARG A 77 -14.78 22.02 -19.69
C ARG A 77 -15.60 23.11 -20.36
N LYS A 78 -16.21 23.96 -19.56
CA LYS A 78 -16.85 25.18 -20.04
C LYS A 78 -15.80 26.23 -20.41
N MET A 79 -16.22 27.27 -21.14
CA MET A 79 -15.39 28.45 -21.42
C MET A 79 -14.84 29.11 -20.14
N ASP A 80 -15.59 29.03 -19.04
CA ASP A 80 -15.18 29.56 -17.73
C ASP A 80 -14.14 28.68 -17.00
N GLY A 81 -13.69 27.59 -17.60
CA GLY A 81 -12.72 26.65 -17.04
C GLY A 81 -13.31 25.67 -16.00
N THR A 82 -14.61 25.76 -15.72
CA THR A 82 -15.32 24.83 -14.84
C THR A 82 -15.62 23.51 -15.53
N LEU A 83 -15.62 22.41 -14.78
CA LEU A 83 -15.90 21.06 -15.30
C LEU A 83 -17.41 20.80 -15.26
N ALA A 84 -18.03 20.47 -16.39
CA ALA A 84 -19.42 20.02 -16.42
C ALA A 84 -19.50 18.59 -15.87
N ARG A 85 -20.22 18.40 -14.75
CA ARG A 85 -20.37 17.10 -14.09
C ARG A 85 -21.67 16.39 -14.49
N SER A 86 -22.64 17.13 -15.00
CA SER A 86 -23.90 16.61 -15.51
C SER A 86 -24.32 17.29 -16.81
N ALA A 87 -25.14 16.62 -17.62
CA ALA A 87 -25.70 17.21 -18.83
C ALA A 87 -26.60 18.42 -18.55
N ALA A 88 -27.22 18.48 -17.36
CA ALA A 88 -28.05 19.60 -16.92
C ALA A 88 -27.23 20.88 -16.67
N ASP A 89 -25.92 20.76 -16.48
CA ASP A 89 -25.05 21.91 -16.31
C ASP A 89 -24.76 22.62 -17.64
N LEU A 90 -25.08 22.03 -18.79
CA LEU A 90 -24.73 22.54 -20.12
C LEU A 90 -25.96 23.13 -20.82
N ALA A 91 -25.80 24.28 -21.45
CA ALA A 91 -26.84 24.92 -22.25
C ALA A 91 -26.69 24.62 -23.75
N ALA A 92 -27.82 24.59 -24.47
CA ALA A 92 -27.81 24.51 -25.93
C ALA A 92 -27.10 25.73 -26.53
N GLY A 93 -26.20 25.49 -27.49
CA GLY A 93 -25.33 26.50 -28.10
C GLY A 93 -24.07 26.85 -27.30
N GLU A 94 -23.85 26.23 -26.13
CA GLU A 94 -22.67 26.50 -25.31
C GLU A 94 -21.40 25.92 -25.95
N ARG A 95 -20.33 26.73 -26.01
CA ARG A 95 -19.01 26.27 -26.45
C ARG A 95 -18.28 25.60 -25.29
N VAL A 96 -17.83 24.38 -25.52
CA VAL A 96 -17.10 23.57 -24.54
C VAL A 96 -15.79 23.09 -25.12
N ASN A 97 -14.80 22.88 -24.25
CA ASN A 97 -13.55 22.24 -24.58
C ASN A 97 -13.57 20.79 -24.07
N LEU A 98 -13.37 19.86 -24.99
CA LEU A 98 -13.29 18.43 -24.72
C LEU A 98 -11.83 18.05 -24.58
N LYS A 99 -11.43 17.67 -23.37
CA LYS A 99 -10.09 17.15 -23.10
C LYS A 99 -10.11 15.63 -23.18
N PHE A 100 -9.29 15.09 -24.07
CA PHE A 100 -9.05 13.66 -24.23
C PHE A 100 -7.69 13.28 -23.64
N LYS A 101 -7.37 11.97 -23.59
CA LYS A 101 -6.04 11.49 -23.18
C LYS A 101 -4.92 12.12 -24.01
N LEU A 102 -5.15 12.30 -25.31
CA LEU A 102 -4.21 12.91 -26.24
C LEU A 102 -4.89 14.07 -26.97
N GLY A 103 -4.68 15.28 -26.47
CA GLY A 103 -5.15 16.51 -27.09
C GLY A 103 -6.48 17.03 -26.57
N GLU A 104 -6.78 18.26 -26.96
CA GLU A 104 -7.98 19.01 -26.60
C GLU A 104 -8.68 19.45 -27.89
N ARG A 105 -10.01 19.49 -27.88
CA ARG A 105 -10.80 19.92 -29.04
C ARG A 105 -12.04 20.70 -28.61
N ASP A 106 -12.34 21.76 -29.35
CA ASP A 106 -13.54 22.57 -29.10
C ASP A 106 -14.77 21.94 -29.74
N ALA A 107 -15.91 22.03 -29.04
CA ALA A 107 -17.21 21.56 -29.48
C ALA A 107 -18.31 22.55 -29.07
N VAL A 108 -19.45 22.47 -29.74
CA VAL A 108 -20.67 23.23 -29.41
C VAL A 108 -21.73 22.21 -28.99
N ILE A 109 -22.43 22.45 -27.88
CA ILE A 109 -23.51 21.59 -27.40
C ILE A 109 -24.77 21.89 -28.21
N ASP A 110 -25.19 20.94 -29.05
CA ASP A 110 -26.45 21.04 -29.79
C ASP A 110 -27.54 20.18 -29.13
N GLY A 111 -28.79 20.69 -29.11
CA GLY A 111 -29.98 20.02 -28.57
C GLY A 111 -30.58 20.72 -27.36
N GLU A 112 -31.92 20.76 -27.28
CA GLU A 112 -32.64 21.23 -26.08
C GLU A 112 -32.36 20.26 -24.91
N GLY A 113 -31.86 20.78 -23.79
CA GLY A 113 -31.47 19.97 -22.64
C GLY A 113 -32.61 19.08 -22.18
N SER A 114 -32.53 17.79 -22.51
CA SER A 114 -33.46 16.81 -21.98
C SER A 114 -33.15 16.64 -20.49
N THR A 115 -34.11 17.02 -19.65
CA THR A 115 -34.10 16.76 -18.21
C THR A 115 -33.70 15.31 -17.98
N PRO A 116 -32.67 15.03 -17.15
CA PRO A 116 -32.25 13.65 -16.94
C PRO A 116 -33.44 12.85 -16.40
N PRO A 117 -33.67 11.61 -16.91
CA PRO A 117 -34.69 10.75 -16.34
C PRO A 117 -34.38 10.53 -14.85
N PRO A 118 -35.41 10.46 -13.98
CA PRO A 118 -35.23 10.24 -12.56
C PRO A 118 -34.34 9.01 -12.34
N PRO A 119 -33.47 9.02 -11.31
CA PRO A 119 -32.59 7.89 -11.04
C PRO A 119 -33.44 6.61 -10.96
N PRO A 120 -33.01 5.50 -11.59
CA PRO A 120 -33.71 4.24 -11.46
C PRO A 120 -33.82 3.92 -9.96
N PRO A 121 -34.98 3.42 -9.48
CA PRO A 121 -35.10 3.04 -8.08
C PRO A 121 -33.96 2.07 -7.77
N SER A 122 -33.17 2.39 -6.75
CA SER A 122 -32.17 1.46 -6.20
C SER A 122 -32.83 0.09 -6.09
N PRO A 123 -32.18 -0.99 -6.56
CA PRO A 123 -32.74 -2.32 -6.43
C PRO A 123 -33.05 -2.53 -4.95
N ALA A 124 -34.34 -2.62 -4.64
CA ALA A 124 -34.80 -2.99 -3.33
C ALA A 124 -34.07 -4.29 -3.00
N VAL A 125 -33.20 -4.22 -2.00
CA VAL A 125 -32.67 -5.39 -1.31
C VAL A 125 -33.88 -6.28 -1.10
N GLN A 126 -33.88 -7.43 -1.77
CA GLN A 126 -34.98 -8.39 -1.71
C GLN A 126 -35.28 -8.63 -0.24
N ALA A 127 -36.45 -8.14 0.16
CA ALA A 127 -37.02 -8.43 1.45
C ALA A 127 -37.20 -9.95 1.51
N ALA A 128 -36.32 -10.61 2.26
CA ALA A 128 -36.57 -11.97 2.73
C ALA A 128 -37.95 -12.02 3.42
N PRO A 129 -38.74 -13.08 3.21
CA PRO A 129 -40.13 -13.11 3.63
C PRO A 129 -40.27 -13.05 5.15
N LYS A 130 -41.26 -12.26 5.60
CA LYS A 130 -41.69 -12.11 7.00
C LYS A 130 -41.92 -13.47 7.66
N ALA A 131 -41.17 -13.76 8.72
CA ALA A 131 -41.51 -14.76 9.73
C ALA A 131 -41.68 -14.08 11.09
N ALA A 132 -42.71 -14.54 11.80
CA ALA A 132 -43.33 -14.03 13.02
C ALA A 132 -42.42 -13.43 14.12
N SER A 133 -42.96 -12.40 14.76
CA SER A 133 -42.51 -11.75 16.00
C SER A 133 -42.30 -12.72 17.17
N ARG A 134 -41.15 -12.60 17.86
CA ARG A 134 -40.93 -13.11 19.23
C ARG A 134 -40.15 -12.07 20.05
N PRO A 135 -40.48 -11.84 21.34
CA PRO A 135 -40.20 -10.57 22.03
C PRO A 135 -38.76 -10.42 22.55
N LYS A 136 -38.37 -9.15 22.77
CA LYS A 136 -37.10 -8.68 23.34
C LYS A 136 -36.76 -9.35 24.68
N PRO A 137 -35.52 -9.86 24.89
CA PRO A 137 -35.03 -10.22 26.22
C PRO A 137 -34.62 -8.97 27.02
N THR A 138 -35.07 -8.92 28.26
CA THR A 138 -34.73 -7.94 29.30
C THR A 138 -33.25 -8.10 29.74
N PRO A 139 -32.52 -7.02 30.05
CA PRO A 139 -31.15 -7.12 30.56
C PRO A 139 -31.13 -7.57 32.05
N PRO A 140 -30.28 -8.55 32.43
CA PRO A 140 -30.05 -8.86 33.85
C PRO A 140 -29.05 -7.87 34.49
N PRO A 141 -29.18 -7.60 35.80
CA PRO A 141 -28.27 -6.70 36.53
C PRO A 141 -26.92 -7.38 36.87
N SER A 142 -25.82 -6.63 36.83
CA SER A 142 -24.59 -6.90 37.61
C SER A 142 -24.87 -6.63 39.10
N PRO A 143 -24.19 -7.24 40.11
CA PRO A 143 -22.73 -7.42 40.20
C PRO A 143 -22.26 -8.70 40.94
N GLY A 144 -20.95 -9.00 40.93
CA GLY A 144 -20.38 -10.01 41.83
C GLY A 144 -19.02 -10.59 41.43
N GLN A 145 -17.97 -9.85 41.76
CA GLN A 145 -16.74 -10.32 42.42
C GLN A 145 -16.49 -11.84 42.50
N GLY A 146 -15.28 -12.27 42.13
CA GLY A 146 -14.69 -13.48 42.68
C GLY A 146 -13.91 -14.31 41.67
N ASP A 147 -12.60 -14.31 41.87
CA ASP A 147 -11.69 -15.45 41.67
C ASP A 147 -11.69 -16.14 40.32
N LEU A 148 -10.63 -15.87 39.55
CA LEU A 148 -9.98 -16.90 38.75
C LEU A 148 -8.50 -16.53 38.64
N PHE A 149 -7.71 -17.23 39.47
CA PHE A 149 -6.40 -17.81 39.20
C PHE A 149 -5.64 -17.33 37.96
#